data_AF-A0A349KM71-F1
#
_entry.id   AF-A0A349KM71-F1
#
_cell.length_a   1.000
_cell.length_b   1.000
_cell.length_c   1.000
_cell.angle_alpha   90.00
_cell.angle_beta   90.00
_cell.angle_gamma   90.00
#
_symmetry.space_group_name_H-M   'P 1'
#
loop_
_entity.id
_entity.type
_entity.pdbx_description
1 polymer ?
#
loop_
_entity_poly.entity_id
_entity_poly.type
_entity_poly.pdbx_seq_one_letter_code
_entity_poly.pdbx_strand_id
1 'polypeptide(L)' 'NLQDKSIKLTEKIYSNLSSWQISQLARHPLRPYTLDYIEHIFTDFDELHGDRLYADDQALIGGLARIDDRPVMVIGHQK' A
#
# COMPACT_ATOMS: atom_id res chain seq x y z
N ASN A 1 -21.91 2.88 24.63
CA ASN A 1 -20.70 3.70 24.90
C ASN A 1 -19.42 2.88 25.18
N LEU A 2 -19.25 1.68 24.58
CA LEU A 2 -17.95 0.97 24.57
C LEU A 2 -17.17 1.27 23.29
N GLN A 3 -17.86 1.40 22.16
CA GLN A 3 -17.26 1.75 20.87
C GLN A 3 -16.55 3.11 20.93
N ASP A 4 -17.19 4.16 21.47
CA ASP A 4 -16.57 5.48 21.60
C ASP A 4 -15.33 5.47 22.50
N LYS A 5 -15.32 4.64 23.55
CA LYS A 5 -14.15 4.49 24.42
C LYS A 5 -13.02 3.78 23.68
N SER A 6 -13.34 2.77 22.87
CA SER A 6 -12.36 2.09 22.02
C SER A 6 -11.75 3.05 21.00
N ILE A 7 -12.56 3.86 20.31
CA ILE A 7 -12.09 4.84 19.32
C ILE A 7 -11.15 5.85 19.97
N LYS A 8 -11.56 6.46 21.10
CA LYS A 8 -10.72 7.44 21.82
C LYS A 8 -9.41 6.85 22.33
N LEU A 9 -9.44 5.58 22.76
CA LEU A 9 -8.22 4.90 23.21
C LEU A 9 -7.27 4.66 22.04
N THR A 10 -7.81 4.20 20.90
CA THR A 10 -7.07 4.03 19.66
C THR A 10 -6.44 5.35 19.22
N GLU A 11 -7.21 6.44 19.12
CA GLU A 11 -6.70 7.78 18.78
C GLU A 11 -5.55 8.21 19.69
N LYS A 12 -5.71 8.02 21.01
CA LYS A 12 -4.68 8.39 21.99
C LYS A 12 -3.40 7.57 21.81
N ILE A 13 -3.49 6.28 21.52
CA ILE A 13 -2.34 5.40 21.27
C ILE A 13 -1.62 5.82 19.99
N TYR A 14 -2.36 6.03 18.89
CA TYR A 14 -1.76 6.42 17.62
C TYR A 14 -1.18 7.85 17.63
N SER A 15 -1.70 8.75 18.47
CA SER A 15 -1.18 10.13 18.60
C SER A 15 0.20 10.23 19.26
N ASN A 16 0.62 9.23 20.03
CA ASN A 16 1.86 9.25 20.82
C ASN A 16 2.72 8.00 20.58
N LEU A 17 2.85 7.57 19.32
CA LEU A 17 3.71 6.44 18.98
C LEU A 17 5.19 6.81 19.10
N SER A 18 5.95 5.98 19.81
CA SER A 18 7.41 6.03 19.77
C SER A 18 7.95 5.58 18.42
N SER A 19 9.18 5.98 18.08
CA SER A 19 9.85 5.59 16.82
C SER A 19 9.90 4.08 16.60
N TRP A 20 10.04 3.30 17.68
CA TRP A 20 10.02 1.84 17.62
C TRP A 20 8.64 1.29 17.26
N GLN A 21 7.58 1.83 17.88
CA GLN A 21 6.20 1.42 17.58
C GLN A 21 5.79 1.79 16.15
N ILE A 22 6.25 2.91 15.63
CA ILE A 22 6.07 3.28 14.22
C ILE A 22 6.72 2.24 13.29
N SER A 23 7.93 1.79 13.62
CA SER A 23 8.62 0.73 12.85
C SER A 23 7.87 -0.60 12.88
N GLN A 24 7.30 -0.99 14.03
CA GLN A 24 6.45 -2.18 14.13
C GLN A 24 5.18 -2.04 13.30
N LEU A 25 4.50 -0.89 13.34
CA LEU A 25 3.32 -0.61 12.54
C LEU A 25 3.65 -0.65 11.03
N ALA A 26 4.81 -0.15 10.64
CA ALA A 26 5.26 -0.20 9.26
C ALA A 26 5.47 -1.63 8.72
N ARG A 27 5.60 -2.62 9.60
CA ARG A 27 5.75 -4.05 9.28
C ARG A 27 4.51 -4.87 9.67
N HIS A 28 3.38 -4.20 9.92
CA HIS A 28 2.17 -4.88 10.35
C HIS A 28 1.72 -5.91 9.29
N PRO A 29 1.33 -7.14 9.67
CA PRO A 29 0.91 -8.17 8.71
C PRO A 29 -0.29 -7.78 7.84
N LEU A 30 -1.16 -6.90 8.34
CA LEU A 30 -2.30 -6.36 7.61
C LEU A 30 -2.01 -4.98 6.97
N ARG A 31 -0.74 -4.61 6.80
CA ARG A 31 -0.41 -3.37 6.11
C ARG A 31 -0.83 -3.51 4.64
N PRO A 32 -1.62 -2.57 4.08
CA PRO A 32 -1.98 -2.63 2.68
C PRO A 32 -0.74 -2.62 1.78
N TYR A 33 -0.76 -3.48 0.78
CA TYR A 33 0.26 -3.64 -0.24
C TYR A 33 0.05 -2.69 -1.40
N THR A 34 1.02 -2.64 -2.31
CA THR A 34 0.99 -1.74 -3.47
C THR A 34 -0.26 -1.97 -4.32
N LEU A 35 -0.68 -3.21 -4.54
CA LEU A 35 -1.92 -3.52 -5.28
C LEU A 35 -3.18 -2.96 -4.61
N ASP A 36 -3.27 -3.00 -3.27
CA ASP A 36 -4.44 -2.43 -2.55
C ASP A 36 -4.58 -0.93 -2.83
N TYR A 37 -3.46 -0.20 -2.91
CA TYR A 37 -3.48 1.21 -3.28
C TYR A 37 -3.79 1.42 -4.76
N ILE A 38 -3.28 0.55 -5.63
CA ILE A 38 -3.54 0.64 -7.08
C ILE A 38 -5.03 0.49 -7.37
N GLU A 39 -5.68 -0.50 -6.77
CA GLU A 39 -7.12 -0.75 -6.92
C GLU A 39 -8.00 0.39 -6.40
N HIS A 40 -7.54 1.11 -5.37
CA HIS A 40 -8.32 2.19 -4.77
C HIS A 40 -8.07 3.58 -5.39
N ILE A 41 -6.90 3.81 -5.96
CA ILE A 41 -6.46 5.14 -6.44
C ILE A 41 -6.54 5.24 -7.97
N PHE A 42 -6.27 4.15 -8.67
CA PHE A 42 -6.10 4.16 -10.12
C PHE A 42 -7.24 3.43 -10.81
N THR A 43 -7.41 3.77 -12.08
CA THR A 43 -8.34 3.11 -13.01
C THR A 43 -7.57 2.59 -14.21
N ASP A 44 -8.11 1.61 -14.94
CA ASP A 44 -7.49 1.00 -16.11
C ASP A 44 -6.01 0.59 -15.89
N PHE A 45 -5.75 -0.09 -14.77
CA PHE A 45 -4.41 -0.59 -14.47
C PHE A 45 -4.09 -1.83 -15.33
N ASP A 46 -3.14 -1.67 -16.24
CA ASP A 46 -2.56 -2.73 -17.06
C ASP A 46 -1.13 -3.03 -16.57
N GLU A 47 -0.99 -4.16 -15.87
CA GLU A 47 0.30 -4.60 -15.34
C GLU A 47 1.24 -5.10 -16.46
N LEU A 48 2.40 -4.47 -16.54
CA LEU A 48 3.48 -4.81 -17.46
C LEU A 48 4.36 -5.88 -16.82
N HIS A 49 4.15 -7.12 -17.27
CA HIS A 49 4.95 -8.26 -16.83
C HIS A 49 6.20 -8.43 -17.70
N GLY A 50 7.36 -8.61 -17.05
CA GLY A 50 8.57 -9.16 -17.66
C GLY A 50 9.69 -8.16 -17.95
N ASP A 51 10.86 -8.46 -17.39
CA ASP A 51 12.15 -7.88 -17.76
C ASP A 51 12.80 -8.59 -18.98
N ARG A 52 12.10 -9.57 -19.59
CA ARG A 52 12.60 -10.43 -20.68
C ARG A 52 13.93 -11.14 -20.37
N LEU A 53 14.42 -11.11 -19.13
CA LEU A 53 15.78 -11.51 -18.80
C LEU A 53 15.89 -12.04 -17.37
N TYR A 54 15.28 -13.21 -17.19
CA TYR A 54 15.65 -14.19 -16.16
C TYR A 54 15.02 -13.97 -14.78
N ALA A 55 13.99 -14.79 -14.55
CA ALA A 55 13.20 -14.95 -13.33
C ALA A 55 12.36 -13.72 -12.96
N ASP A 56 11.04 -13.83 -13.13
CA ASP A 56 10.05 -12.96 -12.50
C ASP A 56 10.33 -12.94 -10.98
N ASP A 57 11.19 -12.04 -10.54
CA ASP A 57 11.18 -11.60 -9.16
C ASP A 57 9.85 -10.83 -9.02
N GLN A 58 8.81 -11.53 -8.57
CA GLN A 58 7.47 -10.99 -8.26
C GLN A 58 7.49 -9.89 -7.18
N ALA A 59 8.67 -9.38 -6.82
CA ALA A 59 8.90 -8.34 -5.84
C ALA A 59 8.67 -6.92 -6.39
N LEU A 60 8.60 -6.75 -7.71
CA LEU A 60 8.38 -5.46 -8.37
C LEU A 60 7.18 -5.58 -9.32
N ILE A 61 6.20 -4.69 -9.12
CA ILE A 61 5.05 -4.54 -10.01
C ILE A 61 5.15 -3.18 -10.72
N GLY A 62 4.82 -3.17 -12.00
CA GLY A 62 4.79 -1.95 -12.79
C GLY A 62 3.71 -2.05 -13.85
N GLY A 63 3.08 -0.93 -14.20
CA GLY A 63 1.98 -0.94 -15.15
C GLY A 63 1.53 0.45 -15.56
N LEU A 64 0.79 0.52 -16.67
CA LEU A 64 0.09 1.73 -17.08
C LEU A 64 -1.22 1.83 -16.31
N ALA A 65 -1.62 3.04 -15.93
CA ALA A 65 -2.85 3.29 -15.21
C ALA A 65 -3.40 4.68 -15.52
N ARG A 66 -4.56 5.02 -14.96
CA ARG A 66 -5.15 6.37 -15.03
C ARG A 66 -5.44 6.91 -13.63
N ILE A 67 -5.06 8.17 -13.38
CA ILE A 67 -5.53 8.98 -12.25
C ILE A 67 -6.31 10.16 -12.82
N ASP A 68 -7.57 10.34 -12.46
CA ASP A 68 -8.43 11.41 -12.98
C ASP A 68 -8.38 11.49 -14.52
N ASP A 69 -8.48 10.34 -15.18
CA ASP A 69 -8.38 10.20 -16.65
C ASP A 69 -7.02 10.62 -17.27
N ARG A 70 -5.99 10.87 -16.45
CA ARG A 70 -4.63 11.12 -16.93
C ARG A 70 -3.81 9.83 -16.93
N PRO A 71 -3.22 9.44 -18.07
CA PRO A 71 -2.39 8.24 -18.14
C PRO A 71 -1.10 8.44 -17.33
N VAL A 72 -0.77 7.45 -16.51
CA VAL A 72 0.39 7.43 -15.63
C VAL A 72 1.06 6.07 -15.65
N MET A 73 2.36 6.04 -15.32
CA MET A 73 3.11 4.81 -15.06
C MET A 73 3.17 4.60 -13.55
N VAL A 74 2.76 3.42 -13.10
CA VAL A 74 2.87 3.01 -11.70
C VAL A 74 4.00 2.01 -11.57
N ILE A 75 4.85 2.18 -10.56
CA ILE A 75 5.90 1.24 -10.21
C ILE A 75 5.91 1.14 -8.69
N GLY A 76 5.89 -0.08 -8.15
CA GLY A 76 5.98 -0.30 -6.73
C GLY A 76 6.49 -1.69 -6.39
N HIS A 77 6.88 -1.85 -5.12
CA HIS A 77 7.31 -3.15 -4.63
C HIS A 77 6.10 -3.95 -4.20
N GLN A 78 6.00 -5.18 -4.67
CA GLN A 78 5.08 -6.17 -4.14
C GLN A 78 5.83 -6.98 -3.08
N LYS A 79 5.28 -7.06 -1.87
CA LYS A 79 5.92 -7.67 -0.70
C LYS A 79 5.17 -8.90 -0.23
#